data_AF-A0A235J3T4-F1
#
_entry.id   AF-A0A235J3T4-F1
#
_cell.length_a   1.000
_cell.length_b   1.000
_cell.length_c   1.000
_cell.angle_alpha   90.00
_cell.angle_beta   90.00
_cell.angle_gamma   90.00
#
_symmetry.space_group_name_H-M   'P 1'
#
loop_
_entity.id
_entity.type
_entity.pdbx_description
1 polymer ?
#
loop_
_entity_poly.entity_id
_entity_poly.type
_entity_poly.pdbx_seq_one_letter_code
_entity_poly.pdbx_strand_id
1 'polypeptide(L)'
;MSLFTNLLNLHSGNKPREDFFTEIVAYFLSLNKDILIDWLKHHSIISDNNYSSIKISTQQEHQALASHPEDSRLDIVVELSNGLSTDVIFIESKICSTEVPGQLKKYAEILSNLPNVRHRILIYITRDYDPKDERKKYCLDLLPKVNFFQLRWYQFYSFLKERASDILAQEILIFMRKNGMSHTNQFSSVDLLTIVNFNKTLNLMESTLSEEVQREFKLAFGGVIKGAASMTQWRWSSRYIIYTKFSGDNFWCGLGYFNLNPDNFTEYPYLGICLEVSPHFVERPKIIESMHKVINDQPNIWTPENLTILPDWSAIFYRKSLQEFLSQENQLSAIKDFFLKSINELKNIQPDFNFPWKGVSIETVTEVDKEKDPDTSPPSITQL
;
A
#
# COMPACT_ATOMS: atom_id res chain seq x y z
N MET A 1 6.23 11.56 12.55
CA MET A 1 6.82 10.26 12.15
C MET A 1 6.68 9.29 13.32
N SER A 2 6.55 7.96 13.07
CA SER A 2 6.36 6.95 14.13
C SER A 2 7.68 6.24 14.43
N LEU A 3 7.91 5.91 15.70
CA LEU A 3 9.09 5.18 16.17
C LEU A 3 9.26 3.85 15.42
N PHE A 4 8.18 3.09 15.27
CA PHE A 4 8.22 1.79 14.60
C PHE A 4 8.50 1.89 13.10
N THR A 5 8.02 2.94 12.42
CA THR A 5 8.41 3.19 11.03
C THR A 5 9.92 3.42 10.91
N ASN A 6 10.48 4.22 11.83
CA ASN A 6 11.92 4.51 11.82
C ASN A 6 12.75 3.26 12.12
N LEU A 7 12.34 2.45 13.10
CA LEU A 7 13.01 1.19 13.44
C LEU A 7 12.94 0.17 12.30
N LEU A 8 11.80 0.07 11.61
CA LEU A 8 11.67 -0.79 10.43
C LEU A 8 12.61 -0.33 9.31
N ASN A 9 12.73 0.98 9.07
CA ASN A 9 13.62 1.52 8.04
C ASN A 9 15.11 1.33 8.37
N LEU A 10 15.47 1.34 9.66
CA LEU A 10 16.84 1.06 10.11
C LEU A 10 17.19 -0.44 10.07
N HIS A 11 16.18 -1.31 9.98
CA HIS A 11 16.40 -2.75 9.89
C HIS A 11 16.92 -3.10 8.48
N SER A 12 18.24 -3.22 8.34
CA SER A 12 18.96 -3.46 7.08
C SER A 12 18.76 -4.85 6.45
N GLY A 13 17.92 -5.70 7.04
CA GLY A 13 17.58 -7.03 6.53
C GLY A 13 16.21 -7.05 5.86
N ASN A 14 16.04 -7.92 4.85
CA ASN A 14 14.78 -8.26 4.18
C ASN A 14 13.78 -8.99 5.12
N LYS A 15 13.67 -8.59 6.39
CA LYS A 15 12.66 -9.18 7.26
C LYS A 15 11.28 -8.70 6.83
N PRO A 16 10.31 -9.61 6.64
CA PRO A 16 8.95 -9.24 6.34
C PRO A 16 8.40 -8.26 7.38
N ARG A 17 7.66 -7.26 6.90
CA ARG A 17 6.93 -6.31 7.75
C ARG A 17 6.02 -7.01 8.77
N GLU A 18 5.55 -8.18 8.39
CA GLU A 18 4.77 -9.12 9.19
C GLU A 18 5.51 -9.55 10.45
N ASP A 19 6.67 -10.20 10.30
CA ASP A 19 7.53 -10.62 11.41
C ASP A 19 7.84 -9.43 12.35
N PHE A 20 8.18 -8.27 11.79
CA PHE A 20 8.46 -7.06 12.58
C PHE A 20 7.26 -6.64 13.44
N PHE A 21 6.06 -6.64 12.88
CA PHE A 21 4.86 -6.27 13.63
C PHE A 21 4.43 -7.34 14.63
N THR A 22 4.59 -8.61 14.28
CA THR A 22 4.36 -9.77 15.15
C THR A 22 5.17 -9.64 16.45
N GLU A 23 6.46 -9.33 16.34
CA GLU A 23 7.33 -9.11 17.52
C GLU A 23 6.83 -7.97 18.41
N ILE A 24 6.44 -6.84 17.82
CA ILE A 24 5.92 -5.68 18.56
C ILE A 24 4.65 -6.05 19.32
N VAL A 25 3.70 -6.70 18.64
CA VAL A 25 2.40 -7.07 19.25
C VAL A 25 2.59 -8.10 20.34
N ALA A 26 3.41 -9.14 20.10
CA ALA A 26 3.69 -10.16 21.11
C ALA A 26 4.37 -9.55 22.36
N TYR A 27 5.35 -8.67 22.17
CA TYR A 27 5.99 -7.96 23.28
C TYR A 27 4.99 -7.09 24.05
N PHE A 28 4.17 -6.30 23.36
CA PHE A 28 3.13 -5.49 23.99
C PHE A 28 2.15 -6.32 24.82
N LEU A 29 1.66 -7.44 24.30
CA LEU A 29 0.74 -8.35 25.02
C LEU A 29 1.44 -9.07 26.18
N SER A 30 2.75 -9.26 26.11
CA SER A 30 3.54 -9.86 27.21
C SER A 30 3.65 -8.94 28.42
N LEU A 31 3.70 -7.63 28.17
CA LEU A 31 3.67 -6.58 29.19
C LEU A 31 2.26 -6.32 29.70
N ASN A 32 1.25 -6.37 28.80
CA ASN A 32 -0.13 -6.02 29.09
C ASN A 32 -1.05 -7.25 28.97
N LYS A 33 -0.85 -8.20 29.89
CA LYS A 33 -1.54 -9.50 29.87
C LYS A 33 -3.05 -9.41 30.08
N ASP A 34 -3.48 -8.40 30.83
CA ASP A 34 -4.89 -8.04 31.01
C ASP A 34 -5.54 -7.67 29.66
N ILE A 35 -4.85 -6.87 28.85
CA ILE A 35 -5.30 -6.50 27.50
C ILE A 35 -5.43 -7.73 26.59
N LEU A 36 -4.46 -8.66 26.64
CA LEU A 36 -4.55 -9.93 25.92
C LEU A 36 -5.81 -10.73 26.33
N ILE A 37 -6.00 -10.95 27.63
CA ILE A 37 -7.14 -11.72 28.14
C ILE A 37 -8.46 -11.05 27.75
N ASP A 38 -8.55 -9.75 27.89
CA ASP A 38 -9.73 -8.98 27.51
C ASP A 38 -10.02 -9.03 26.01
N TRP A 39 -8.97 -9.00 25.18
CA TRP A 39 -9.11 -9.11 23.73
C TRP A 39 -9.64 -10.49 23.33
N LEU A 40 -9.07 -11.55 23.91
CA LEU A 40 -9.52 -12.92 23.67
C LEU A 40 -10.97 -13.13 24.11
N LYS A 41 -11.39 -12.54 25.24
CA LYS A 41 -12.79 -12.57 25.71
C LYS A 41 -13.72 -11.77 24.83
N HIS A 42 -13.29 -10.58 24.40
CA HIS A 42 -14.09 -9.70 23.53
C HIS A 42 -14.50 -10.41 22.24
N HIS A 43 -13.66 -11.32 21.74
CA HIS A 43 -13.94 -12.16 20.57
C HIS A 43 -14.47 -13.56 20.90
N SER A 44 -14.83 -13.83 22.16
CA SER A 44 -15.33 -15.13 22.63
C SER A 44 -14.39 -16.30 22.32
N ILE A 45 -13.07 -16.04 22.29
CA ILE A 45 -12.03 -17.04 22.06
C ILE A 45 -11.81 -17.87 23.33
N ILE A 46 -11.85 -17.21 24.48
CA ILE A 46 -11.80 -17.81 25.81
C ILE A 46 -12.98 -17.32 26.65
N SER A 47 -13.38 -18.12 27.62
CA SER A 47 -14.43 -17.79 28.60
C SER A 47 -13.93 -17.72 30.03
N ASP A 48 -12.77 -18.31 30.33
CA ASP A 48 -12.21 -18.35 31.68
C ASP A 48 -11.47 -17.06 32.06
N ASN A 49 -11.53 -16.74 33.37
CA ASN A 49 -10.83 -15.59 33.95
C ASN A 49 -9.61 -15.99 34.77
N ASN A 50 -9.42 -17.28 35.04
CA ASN A 50 -8.53 -17.76 36.10
C ASN A 50 -7.26 -18.38 35.54
N TYR A 51 -6.51 -17.63 34.75
CA TYR A 51 -5.17 -18.04 34.31
C TYR A 51 -4.12 -17.50 35.28
N SER A 52 -3.36 -18.39 35.90
CA SER A 52 -2.28 -18.05 36.82
C SER A 52 -0.95 -17.81 36.11
N SER A 53 -0.81 -18.31 34.87
CA SER A 53 0.40 -18.14 34.07
C SER A 53 0.04 -17.92 32.60
N ILE A 54 0.72 -16.93 32.00
CA ILE A 54 0.57 -16.55 30.60
C ILE A 54 1.98 -16.44 30.03
N LYS A 55 2.25 -17.25 29.00
CA LYS A 55 3.49 -17.23 28.22
C LYS A 55 3.16 -16.88 26.77
N ILE A 56 3.99 -16.02 26.19
CA ILE A 56 3.89 -15.62 24.79
C ILE A 56 5.27 -15.84 24.18
N SER A 57 5.33 -16.61 23.10
CA SER A 57 6.52 -16.81 22.27
C SER A 57 6.20 -16.43 20.82
N THR A 58 7.24 -16.05 20.09
CA THR A 58 7.16 -15.72 18.67
C THR A 58 8.07 -16.63 17.86
N GLN A 59 7.74 -16.78 16.57
CA GLN A 59 8.58 -17.47 15.58
C GLN A 59 9.01 -18.89 16.04
N GLN A 60 8.10 -19.59 16.72
CA GLN A 60 8.38 -20.88 17.32
C GLN A 60 8.39 -21.98 16.25
N GLU A 61 9.49 -22.73 16.17
CA GLU A 61 9.62 -23.86 15.27
C GLU A 61 8.94 -25.11 15.83
N HIS A 62 8.20 -25.81 14.98
CA HIS A 62 7.55 -27.07 15.25
C HIS A 62 7.96 -28.09 14.19
N GLN A 63 8.27 -29.30 14.65
CA GLN A 63 8.74 -30.37 13.78
C GLN A 63 7.64 -30.82 12.80
N ALA A 64 8.09 -31.23 11.63
CA ALA A 64 7.30 -31.94 10.64
C ALA A 64 6.50 -33.11 11.26
N LEU A 65 5.28 -33.30 10.76
CA LEU A 65 4.45 -34.47 11.06
C LEU A 65 4.45 -35.41 9.86
N ALA A 66 4.02 -36.66 10.06
CA ALA A 66 3.90 -37.62 8.96
C ALA A 66 2.98 -37.12 7.82
N SER A 67 2.01 -36.26 8.13
CA SER A 67 1.10 -35.62 7.16
C SER A 67 1.72 -34.43 6.43
N HIS A 68 2.81 -33.84 6.93
CA HIS A 68 3.54 -32.75 6.30
C HIS A 68 5.05 -32.79 6.66
N PRO A 69 5.94 -33.16 5.72
CA PRO A 69 7.34 -33.47 6.01
C PRO A 69 8.23 -32.23 6.26
N GLU A 70 7.66 -31.03 6.23
CA GLU A 70 8.37 -29.78 6.45
C GLU A 70 8.04 -29.24 7.85
N ASP A 71 9.07 -28.72 8.51
CA ASP A 71 8.94 -27.97 9.75
C ASP A 71 8.09 -26.71 9.53
N SER A 72 7.51 -26.23 10.62
CA SER A 72 6.58 -25.10 10.63
C SER A 72 7.07 -24.04 11.61
N ARG A 73 6.93 -22.76 11.24
CA ARG A 73 7.29 -21.63 12.10
C ARG A 73 6.04 -20.82 12.39
N LEU A 74 5.61 -20.81 13.66
CA LEU A 74 4.40 -20.11 14.09
C LEU A 74 4.72 -18.67 14.48
N ASP A 75 3.90 -17.73 14.04
CA ASP A 75 4.13 -16.32 14.32
C ASP A 75 4.05 -15.97 15.80
N ILE A 76 2.94 -16.33 16.47
CA ILE A 76 2.77 -16.17 17.92
C ILE A 76 2.15 -17.44 18.50
N VAL A 77 2.72 -17.90 19.62
CA VAL A 77 2.16 -18.95 20.45
C VAL A 77 1.86 -18.37 21.83
N VAL A 78 0.63 -18.57 22.30
CA VAL A 78 0.20 -18.16 23.64
C VAL A 78 -0.21 -19.40 24.43
N GLU A 79 0.40 -19.59 25.58
CA GLU A 79 0.06 -20.64 26.54
C GLU A 79 -0.59 -20.01 27.77
N LEU A 80 -1.84 -20.39 28.04
CA LEU A 80 -2.62 -19.91 29.18
C LEU A 80 -2.83 -21.08 30.16
N SER A 81 -2.24 -21.00 31.36
CA SER A 81 -2.35 -22.07 32.35
C SER A 81 -3.05 -21.60 33.62
N ASN A 82 -3.91 -22.45 34.17
CA ASN A 82 -4.55 -22.27 35.48
C ASN A 82 -3.92 -23.18 36.58
N GLY A 83 -2.77 -23.81 36.29
CA GLY A 83 -2.09 -24.74 37.19
C GLY A 83 -2.55 -26.20 37.08
N LEU A 84 -3.74 -26.47 36.53
CA LEU A 84 -4.26 -27.82 36.30
C LEU A 84 -4.28 -28.20 34.82
N SER A 85 -4.51 -27.22 33.96
CA SER A 85 -4.66 -27.37 32.53
C SER A 85 -4.07 -26.17 31.79
N THR A 86 -3.69 -26.40 30.53
CA THR A 86 -3.16 -25.35 29.66
C THR A 86 -3.99 -25.25 28.39
N ASP A 87 -4.39 -24.04 28.05
CA ASP A 87 -4.94 -23.70 26.74
C ASP A 87 -3.81 -23.19 25.87
N VAL A 88 -3.77 -23.63 24.61
CA VAL A 88 -2.75 -23.22 23.65
C VAL A 88 -3.42 -22.55 22.47
N ILE A 89 -2.94 -21.34 22.17
CA ILE A 89 -3.42 -20.50 21.09
C ILE A 89 -2.27 -20.29 20.12
N PHE A 90 -2.44 -20.72 18.88
CA PHE A 90 -1.58 -20.33 17.78
C PHE A 90 -2.21 -19.14 17.06
N ILE A 91 -1.42 -18.11 16.79
CA ILE A 91 -1.85 -16.95 16.02
C ILE A 91 -0.96 -16.86 14.79
N GLU A 92 -1.54 -17.00 13.61
CA GLU A 92 -0.89 -16.73 12.33
C GLU A 92 -1.29 -15.34 11.86
N SER A 93 -0.29 -14.49 11.61
CA SER A 93 -0.46 -13.09 11.23
C SER A 93 -0.24 -12.93 9.73
N LYS A 94 -1.11 -12.16 9.06
CA LYS A 94 -0.88 -11.74 7.68
C LYS A 94 -1.11 -10.25 7.48
N ILE A 95 -0.11 -9.53 6.97
CA ILE A 95 -0.25 -8.08 6.69
C ILE A 95 -0.19 -7.78 5.20
N CYS A 96 0.75 -8.36 4.47
CA CYS A 96 0.98 -8.03 3.06
C CYS A 96 0.86 -9.24 2.12
N SER A 97 0.54 -10.40 2.67
CA SER A 97 0.41 -11.67 1.96
C SER A 97 -0.87 -12.39 2.39
N THR A 98 -1.24 -13.44 1.66
CA THR A 98 -2.21 -14.44 2.12
C THR A 98 -1.47 -15.59 2.78
N GLU A 99 -2.20 -16.50 3.45
CA GLU A 99 -1.60 -17.79 3.87
C GLU A 99 -0.88 -18.48 2.71
N VAL A 100 0.21 -19.19 3.03
CA VAL A 100 0.77 -20.16 2.09
C VAL A 100 -0.22 -21.34 1.98
N PRO A 101 -0.52 -21.87 0.79
CA PRO A 101 -1.48 -22.96 0.65
C PRO A 101 -1.21 -24.14 1.60
N GLY A 102 -2.20 -24.47 2.44
CA GLY A 102 -2.13 -25.57 3.40
C GLY A 102 -1.44 -25.24 4.72
N GLN A 103 -0.93 -24.02 4.92
CA GLN A 103 -0.26 -23.59 6.15
C GLN A 103 -1.16 -23.69 7.37
N LEU A 104 -2.38 -23.10 7.33
CA LEU A 104 -3.31 -23.18 8.44
C LEU A 104 -3.75 -24.62 8.75
N LYS A 105 -3.79 -25.49 7.72
CA LYS A 105 -4.06 -26.92 7.89
C LYS A 105 -2.95 -27.58 8.71
N LYS A 106 -1.68 -27.38 8.33
CA LYS A 106 -0.51 -27.89 9.06
C LYS A 106 -0.56 -27.44 10.53
N TYR A 107 -0.88 -26.17 10.79
CA TYR A 107 -0.92 -25.65 12.16
C TYR A 107 -2.04 -26.23 13.01
N ALA A 108 -3.22 -26.45 12.42
CA ALA A 108 -4.30 -27.14 13.09
C ALA A 108 -3.92 -28.60 13.43
N GLU A 109 -3.24 -29.32 12.53
CA GLU A 109 -2.74 -30.67 12.79
C GLU A 109 -1.70 -30.70 13.91
N ILE A 110 -0.74 -29.78 13.91
CA ILE A 110 0.27 -29.63 14.99
C ILE A 110 -0.43 -29.40 16.33
N LEU A 111 -1.34 -28.43 16.37
CA LEU A 111 -2.07 -28.05 17.57
C LEU A 111 -2.96 -29.19 18.11
N SER A 112 -3.60 -29.94 17.21
CA SER A 112 -4.35 -31.16 17.53
C SER A 112 -3.48 -32.18 18.25
N ASN A 113 -2.26 -32.40 17.76
CA ASN A 113 -1.33 -33.41 18.28
C ASN A 113 -0.58 -32.99 19.56
N LEU A 114 -0.72 -31.75 20.04
CA LEU A 114 -0.09 -31.33 21.28
C LEU A 114 -0.65 -32.11 22.48
N PRO A 115 0.22 -32.72 23.32
CA PRO A 115 -0.20 -33.44 24.51
C PRO A 115 -0.63 -32.47 25.62
N ASN A 116 -1.54 -32.92 26.50
CA ASN A 116 -1.93 -32.21 27.73
C ASN A 116 -2.52 -30.79 27.54
N VAL A 117 -3.05 -30.49 26.36
CA VAL A 117 -3.76 -29.24 26.07
C VAL A 117 -5.26 -29.40 26.33
N ARG A 118 -5.88 -28.48 27.07
CA ARG A 118 -7.32 -28.43 27.32
C ARG A 118 -8.06 -27.82 26.14
N HIS A 119 -7.81 -26.55 25.83
CA HIS A 119 -8.35 -25.89 24.64
C HIS A 119 -7.26 -25.62 23.60
N ARG A 120 -7.58 -26.00 22.36
CA ARG A 120 -6.72 -25.87 21.17
C ARG A 120 -7.33 -24.83 20.26
N ILE A 121 -6.67 -23.68 20.13
CA ILE A 121 -7.22 -22.54 19.42
C ILE A 121 -6.24 -22.11 18.32
N LEU A 122 -6.75 -21.97 17.10
CA LEU A 122 -6.01 -21.39 15.98
C LEU A 122 -6.69 -20.07 15.58
N ILE A 123 -5.94 -18.97 15.66
CA ILE A 123 -6.35 -17.64 15.23
C ILE A 123 -5.61 -17.33 13.93
N TYR A 124 -6.35 -16.98 12.89
CA TYR A 124 -5.81 -16.38 11.68
C TYR A 124 -6.20 -14.91 11.64
N ILE A 125 -5.23 -13.99 11.68
CA ILE A 125 -5.47 -12.56 11.70
C ILE A 125 -4.87 -11.87 10.47
N THR A 126 -5.71 -11.18 9.69
CA THR A 126 -5.29 -10.58 8.42
C THR A 126 -5.49 -9.06 8.36
N ARG A 127 -4.66 -8.35 7.60
CA ARG A 127 -4.95 -6.96 7.23
C ARG A 127 -6.16 -6.92 6.31
N ASP A 128 -6.10 -7.68 5.22
CA ASP A 128 -7.10 -7.64 4.14
C ASP A 128 -8.23 -8.65 4.35
N TYR A 129 -9.30 -8.54 3.56
CA TYR A 129 -10.40 -9.50 3.59
C TYR A 129 -10.00 -10.80 2.90
N ASP A 130 -9.86 -11.88 3.67
CA ASP A 130 -9.42 -13.19 3.18
C ASP A 130 -10.16 -14.34 3.89
N PRO A 131 -11.47 -14.55 3.63
CA PRO A 131 -12.30 -15.53 4.34
C PRO A 131 -11.83 -16.99 4.16
N LYS A 132 -11.82 -17.77 5.24
CA LYS A 132 -11.35 -19.17 5.31
C LYS A 132 -12.44 -20.12 5.84
N ASP A 133 -13.66 -20.02 5.33
CA ASP A 133 -14.81 -20.81 5.83
C ASP A 133 -14.55 -22.32 5.81
N GLU A 134 -13.87 -22.83 4.79
CA GLU A 134 -13.52 -24.26 4.68
C GLU A 134 -12.58 -24.74 5.79
N ARG A 135 -11.67 -23.86 6.27
CA ARG A 135 -10.73 -24.20 7.35
C ARG A 135 -11.45 -24.42 8.67
N LYS A 136 -12.51 -23.65 8.92
CA LYS A 136 -13.33 -23.80 10.11
C LYS A 136 -13.94 -25.21 10.21
N LYS A 137 -14.44 -25.72 9.08
CA LYS A 137 -14.97 -27.09 9.02
C LYS A 137 -13.88 -28.13 9.28
N TYR A 138 -12.76 -28.02 8.56
CA TYR A 138 -11.64 -28.94 8.73
C TYR A 138 -11.12 -29.01 10.18
N CYS A 139 -10.95 -27.87 10.85
CA CYS A 139 -10.43 -27.84 12.23
C CYS A 139 -11.39 -28.52 13.24
N LEU A 140 -12.69 -28.50 12.97
CA LEU A 140 -13.71 -29.16 13.79
C LEU A 140 -13.78 -30.67 13.57
N ASP A 141 -13.31 -31.15 12.42
CA ASP A 141 -13.25 -32.57 12.06
C ASP A 141 -12.01 -33.27 12.65
N LEU A 142 -11.03 -32.51 13.16
CA LEU A 142 -9.85 -33.05 13.86
C LEU A 142 -10.22 -33.66 15.23
N LEU A 143 -9.43 -34.66 15.63
CA LEU A 143 -9.51 -35.29 16.94
C LEU A 143 -8.11 -35.34 17.57
N PRO A 144 -7.84 -34.59 18.66
CA PRO A 144 -8.71 -33.62 19.33
C PRO A 144 -9.10 -32.38 18.49
N LYS A 145 -10.28 -31.81 18.76
CA LYS A 145 -10.81 -30.66 18.00
C LYS A 145 -9.97 -29.40 18.20
N VAL A 146 -9.89 -28.60 17.13
CA VAL A 146 -9.26 -27.27 17.14
C VAL A 146 -10.32 -26.22 16.86
N ASN A 147 -10.42 -25.20 17.73
CA ASN A 147 -11.30 -24.06 17.54
C ASN A 147 -10.61 -23.04 16.63
N PHE A 148 -11.19 -22.80 15.45
CA PHE A 148 -10.66 -21.84 14.49
C PHE A 148 -11.38 -20.49 14.59
N PHE A 149 -10.60 -19.43 14.73
CA PHE A 149 -11.06 -18.04 14.71
C PHE A 149 -10.37 -17.30 13.59
N GLN A 150 -11.16 -16.58 12.81
CA GLN A 150 -10.63 -15.66 11.82
C GLN A 150 -10.95 -14.24 12.26
N LEU A 151 -9.90 -13.42 12.33
CA LEU A 151 -9.97 -12.02 12.72
C LEU A 151 -9.29 -11.15 11.67
N ARG A 152 -9.49 -9.85 11.79
CA ARG A 152 -8.74 -8.84 11.06
C ARG A 152 -8.07 -7.86 11.99
N TRP A 153 -6.94 -7.33 11.55
CA TRP A 153 -6.18 -6.36 12.32
C TRP A 153 -6.99 -5.11 12.70
N TYR A 154 -8.01 -4.72 11.91
CA TYR A 154 -8.88 -3.59 12.28
C TYR A 154 -9.67 -3.84 13.56
N GLN A 155 -9.98 -5.11 13.88
CA GLN A 155 -10.68 -5.48 15.11
C GLN A 155 -9.76 -5.28 16.31
N PHE A 156 -8.50 -5.74 16.22
CA PHE A 156 -7.49 -5.47 17.24
C PHE A 156 -7.21 -3.96 17.38
N TYR A 157 -7.11 -3.22 16.27
CA TYR A 157 -6.96 -1.76 16.28
C TYR A 157 -8.10 -1.07 17.03
N SER A 158 -9.35 -1.43 16.70
CA SER A 158 -10.54 -0.82 17.32
C SER A 158 -10.59 -1.12 18.82
N PHE A 159 -10.31 -2.38 19.19
CA PHE A 159 -10.23 -2.80 20.58
C PHE A 159 -9.15 -2.04 21.36
N LEU A 160 -7.94 -1.94 20.80
CA LEU A 160 -6.79 -1.31 21.46
C LEU A 160 -7.01 0.20 21.64
N LYS A 161 -7.59 0.86 20.63
CA LYS A 161 -7.89 2.29 20.65
C LYS A 161 -8.79 2.70 21.81
N GLU A 162 -9.69 1.83 22.24
CA GLU A 162 -10.63 2.10 23.34
C GLU A 162 -10.04 1.82 24.73
N ARG A 163 -8.97 1.01 24.82
CA ARG A 163 -8.54 0.41 26.11
C ARG A 163 -7.11 0.69 26.51
N ALA A 164 -6.23 1.08 25.57
CA ALA A 164 -4.82 1.32 25.86
C ALA A 164 -4.43 2.74 25.51
N SER A 165 -3.78 3.42 26.47
CA SER A 165 -3.31 4.79 26.32
C SER A 165 -1.80 4.94 26.52
N ASP A 166 -1.10 3.84 26.82
CA ASP A 166 0.35 3.87 26.97
C ASP A 166 1.05 4.15 25.64
N ILE A 167 2.30 4.62 25.74
CA ILE A 167 3.10 5.06 24.59
C ILE A 167 3.28 3.93 23.57
N LEU A 168 3.45 2.69 24.04
CA LEU A 168 3.66 1.54 23.16
C LEU A 168 2.38 1.25 22.36
N ALA A 169 1.22 1.25 23.02
CA ALA A 169 -0.06 1.13 22.34
C ALA A 169 -0.30 2.25 21.31
N GLN A 170 0.04 3.49 21.63
CA GLN A 170 -0.10 4.61 20.67
C GLN A 170 0.78 4.42 19.44
N GLU A 171 2.03 3.98 19.61
CA GLU A 171 2.91 3.67 18.48
C GLU A 171 2.38 2.48 17.65
N ILE A 172 1.80 1.46 18.28
CA ILE A 172 1.11 0.35 17.57
C ILE A 172 -0.03 0.92 16.72
N LEU A 173 -0.91 1.74 17.29
CA LEU A 173 -2.04 2.34 16.58
C LEU A 173 -1.59 3.23 15.40
N ILE A 174 -0.49 3.97 15.54
CA ILE A 174 0.08 4.76 14.44
C ILE A 174 0.61 3.84 13.34
N PHE A 175 1.36 2.80 13.70
CA PHE A 175 1.88 1.82 12.73
C PHE A 175 0.76 1.11 12.00
N MET A 176 -0.29 0.70 12.70
CA MET A 176 -1.47 0.05 12.11
C MET A 176 -2.19 0.96 11.11
N ARG A 177 -2.42 2.23 11.45
CA ARG A 177 -3.03 3.20 10.52
C ARG A 177 -2.23 3.35 9.22
N LYS A 178 -0.92 3.58 9.35
CA LYS A 178 -0.01 3.76 8.20
C LYS A 178 0.04 2.54 7.29
N ASN A 179 -0.19 1.36 7.83
CA ASN A 179 -0.15 0.11 7.08
C ASN A 179 -1.54 -0.42 6.68
N GLY A 180 -2.58 0.43 6.75
CA GLY A 180 -3.95 0.08 6.33
C GLY A 180 -4.65 -0.94 7.22
N MET A 181 -4.11 -1.21 8.40
CA MET A 181 -4.67 -2.16 9.37
C MET A 181 -5.82 -1.57 10.20
N SER A 182 -6.11 -0.27 10.08
CA SER A 182 -7.24 0.39 10.75
C SER A 182 -8.52 0.42 9.91
N HIS A 183 -8.48 -0.01 8.64
CA HIS A 183 -9.62 0.09 7.73
C HIS A 183 -10.68 -0.97 8.03
N THR A 184 -11.93 -0.54 8.17
CA THR A 184 -13.07 -1.43 8.38
C THR A 184 -13.59 -1.98 7.04
N ASN A 185 -14.57 -2.89 7.11
CA ASN A 185 -15.30 -3.40 5.95
C ASN A 185 -16.48 -2.52 5.52
N GLN A 186 -16.55 -1.30 6.02
CA GLN A 186 -17.71 -0.44 5.81
C GLN A 186 -17.26 0.85 5.14
N PHE A 187 -18.02 1.28 4.14
CA PHE A 187 -17.86 2.61 3.57
C PHE A 187 -18.23 3.66 4.62
N SER A 188 -17.32 4.61 4.83
CA SER A 188 -17.64 5.84 5.56
C SER A 188 -18.43 6.80 4.69
N SER A 189 -19.03 7.82 5.30
CA SER A 189 -19.68 8.90 4.56
C SER A 189 -18.71 9.64 3.62
N VAL A 190 -17.43 9.71 3.98
CA VAL A 190 -16.37 10.30 3.15
C VAL A 190 -16.11 9.43 1.92
N ASP A 191 -16.06 8.11 2.08
CA ASP A 191 -15.89 7.19 0.95
C ASP A 191 -17.07 7.29 -0.02
N LEU A 192 -18.30 7.33 0.50
CA LEU A 192 -19.50 7.51 -0.32
C LEU A 192 -19.48 8.85 -1.06
N LEU A 193 -19.13 9.95 -0.38
CA LEU A 193 -19.00 11.27 -1.00
C LEU A 193 -17.92 11.27 -2.09
N THR A 194 -16.82 10.58 -1.86
CA THR A 194 -15.71 10.44 -2.82
C THR A 194 -16.16 9.69 -4.07
N ILE A 195 -16.82 8.54 -3.92
CA ILE A 195 -17.35 7.75 -5.04
C ILE A 195 -18.32 8.58 -5.89
N VAL A 196 -19.26 9.29 -5.24
CA VAL A 196 -20.29 10.08 -5.94
C VAL A 196 -19.69 11.27 -6.69
N ASN A 197 -18.64 11.91 -6.14
CA ASN A 197 -18.01 13.07 -6.77
C ASN A 197 -16.83 12.73 -7.69
N PHE A 198 -16.37 11.47 -7.72
CA PHE A 198 -15.16 11.07 -8.42
C PHE A 198 -15.15 11.54 -9.89
N ASN A 199 -16.17 11.20 -10.66
CA ASN A 199 -16.25 11.58 -12.08
C ASN A 199 -16.32 13.10 -12.27
N LYS A 200 -17.01 13.83 -11.37
CA LYS A 200 -17.08 15.30 -11.45
C LYS A 200 -15.70 15.93 -11.24
N THR A 201 -14.96 15.46 -10.24
CA THR A 201 -13.59 15.92 -9.94
C THR A 201 -12.63 15.54 -11.07
N LEU A 202 -12.71 14.31 -11.57
CA LEU A 202 -11.90 13.85 -12.70
C LEU A 202 -12.15 14.71 -13.95
N ASN A 203 -13.41 14.96 -14.30
CA ASN A 203 -13.77 15.81 -15.43
C ASN A 203 -13.24 17.25 -15.28
N LEU A 204 -13.21 17.79 -14.06
CA LEU A 204 -12.60 19.10 -13.80
C LEU A 204 -11.09 19.07 -14.05
N MET A 205 -10.40 18.05 -13.55
CA MET A 205 -8.95 17.87 -13.80
C MET A 205 -8.65 17.72 -15.29
N GLU A 206 -9.42 16.89 -16.00
CA GLU A 206 -9.30 16.72 -17.45
C GLU A 206 -9.57 18.02 -18.21
N SER A 207 -10.55 18.80 -17.77
CA SER A 207 -10.86 20.09 -18.38
C SER A 207 -9.71 21.08 -18.26
N THR A 208 -8.89 21.02 -17.19
CA THR A 208 -7.67 21.85 -17.07
C THR A 208 -6.55 21.40 -18.00
N LEU A 209 -6.54 20.14 -18.43
CA LEU A 209 -5.64 19.60 -19.45
C LEU A 209 -6.32 19.66 -20.83
N SER A 210 -6.90 20.82 -21.18
CA SER A 210 -7.70 21.02 -22.39
C SER A 210 -6.94 20.71 -23.69
N GLU A 211 -7.65 20.63 -24.81
CA GLU A 211 -7.06 20.46 -26.14
C GLU A 211 -5.98 21.50 -26.45
N GLU A 212 -6.17 22.74 -25.99
CA GLU A 212 -5.18 23.82 -26.10
C GLU A 212 -3.87 23.48 -25.37
N VAL A 213 -3.95 23.10 -24.09
CA VAL A 213 -2.78 22.71 -23.29
C VAL A 213 -2.08 21.51 -23.91
N GLN A 214 -2.85 20.51 -24.35
CA GLN A 214 -2.32 19.32 -25.03
C GLN A 214 -1.62 19.69 -26.34
N ARG A 215 -2.17 20.62 -27.12
CA ARG A 215 -1.56 21.09 -28.38
C ARG A 215 -0.23 21.78 -28.10
N GLU A 216 -0.17 22.70 -27.14
CA GLU A 216 1.07 23.38 -26.78
C GLU A 216 2.12 22.40 -26.24
N PHE A 217 1.72 21.42 -25.42
CA PHE A 217 2.59 20.36 -24.94
C PHE A 217 3.15 19.53 -26.11
N LYS A 218 2.28 19.14 -27.07
CA LYS A 218 2.68 18.40 -28.27
C LYS A 218 3.67 19.19 -29.13
N LEU A 219 3.41 20.48 -29.34
CA LEU A 219 4.30 21.35 -30.12
C LEU A 219 5.68 21.51 -29.44
N ALA A 220 5.71 21.51 -28.11
CA ALA A 220 6.93 21.64 -27.33
C ALA A 220 7.78 20.36 -27.26
N PHE A 221 7.13 19.20 -27.12
CA PHE A 221 7.80 17.95 -26.70
C PHE A 221 7.46 16.73 -27.60
N GLY A 222 6.71 16.94 -28.69
CA GLY A 222 6.41 15.96 -29.74
C GLY A 222 5.15 15.12 -29.52
N GLY A 223 5.05 14.42 -28.38
CA GLY A 223 3.98 13.46 -28.08
C GLY A 223 3.04 13.88 -26.94
N VAL A 224 1.85 13.29 -26.89
CA VAL A 224 0.89 13.45 -25.78
C VAL A 224 0.24 12.09 -25.47
N ILE A 225 0.69 11.43 -24.42
CA ILE A 225 0.06 10.25 -23.83
C ILE A 225 -0.93 10.73 -22.78
N LYS A 226 -2.18 10.24 -22.83
CA LYS A 226 -3.29 10.69 -21.96
C LYS A 226 -4.35 9.59 -21.73
N GLY A 227 -5.39 9.89 -20.98
CA GLY A 227 -6.56 9.02 -20.81
C GLY A 227 -6.27 7.81 -19.91
N ALA A 228 -6.45 6.60 -20.42
CA ALA A 228 -6.20 5.37 -19.66
C ALA A 228 -4.79 5.31 -19.04
N ALA A 229 -3.79 5.82 -19.77
CA ALA A 229 -2.43 5.94 -19.26
C ALA A 229 -2.32 6.89 -18.05
N SER A 230 -3.02 8.04 -18.09
CA SER A 230 -3.08 8.99 -16.97
C SER A 230 -3.76 8.37 -15.73
N MET A 231 -4.79 7.56 -15.94
CA MET A 231 -5.45 6.82 -14.85
C MET A 231 -4.53 5.75 -14.23
N THR A 232 -3.75 5.04 -15.04
CA THR A 232 -2.72 4.12 -14.56
C THR A 232 -1.68 4.85 -13.70
N GLN A 233 -1.27 6.06 -14.11
CA GLN A 233 -0.36 6.90 -13.31
C GLN A 233 -1.00 7.35 -11.99
N TRP A 234 -2.30 7.63 -11.94
CA TRP A 234 -2.96 7.99 -10.68
C TRP A 234 -2.90 6.80 -9.72
N ARG A 235 -3.33 5.62 -10.19
CA ARG A 235 -3.41 4.41 -9.38
C ARG A 235 -2.06 3.99 -8.78
N TRP A 236 -0.99 4.07 -9.55
CA TRP A 236 0.30 3.48 -9.17
C TRP A 236 1.37 4.49 -8.78
N SER A 237 1.21 5.76 -9.15
CA SER A 237 2.23 6.80 -8.96
C SER A 237 1.65 8.09 -8.38
N SER A 238 0.42 8.05 -7.87
CA SER A 238 -0.26 9.18 -7.21
C SER A 238 -0.23 10.48 -8.04
N ARG A 239 -0.34 10.37 -9.37
CA ARG A 239 -0.32 11.51 -10.29
C ARG A 239 -1.25 11.35 -11.47
N TYR A 240 -1.95 12.41 -11.88
CA TYR A 240 -2.79 12.42 -13.06
C TYR A 240 -2.22 13.44 -14.05
N ILE A 241 -1.56 12.94 -15.10
CA ILE A 241 -0.74 13.76 -16.00
C ILE A 241 -0.98 13.37 -17.46
N ILE A 242 -0.80 14.34 -18.36
CA ILE A 242 -0.41 14.04 -19.75
C ILE A 242 1.11 13.98 -19.81
N TYR A 243 1.68 13.13 -20.66
CA TYR A 243 3.14 12.97 -20.70
C TYR A 243 3.66 12.51 -22.06
N THR A 244 4.97 12.63 -22.25
CA THR A 244 5.69 12.12 -23.43
C THR A 244 6.98 11.46 -23.01
N LYS A 245 7.43 10.50 -23.81
CA LYS A 245 8.65 9.73 -23.59
C LYS A 245 9.72 10.18 -24.58
N PHE A 246 10.88 10.58 -24.07
CA PHE A 246 12.02 10.99 -24.88
C PHE A 246 12.97 9.81 -25.16
N SER A 247 13.09 8.85 -24.23
CA SER A 247 13.90 7.64 -24.42
C SER A 247 13.26 6.43 -23.75
N GLY A 248 12.28 5.83 -24.42
CA GLY A 248 11.49 4.72 -23.85
C GLY A 248 10.95 5.08 -22.46
N ASP A 249 11.05 4.14 -21.52
CA ASP A 249 10.67 4.40 -20.13
C ASP A 249 11.78 5.07 -19.30
N ASN A 250 12.93 5.41 -19.89
CA ASN A 250 14.07 5.87 -19.11
C ASN A 250 14.13 7.39 -18.93
N PHE A 251 13.48 8.15 -19.80
CA PHE A 251 13.49 9.61 -19.75
C PHE A 251 12.23 10.19 -20.36
N TRP A 252 11.52 11.02 -19.60
CA TRP A 252 10.18 11.49 -19.98
C TRP A 252 9.83 12.81 -19.29
N CYS A 253 8.79 13.46 -19.80
CA CYS A 253 8.24 14.70 -19.26
C CYS A 253 6.73 14.58 -19.10
N GLY A 254 6.16 15.10 -18.01
CA GLY A 254 4.72 15.11 -17.79
C GLY A 254 4.20 16.38 -17.15
N LEU A 255 2.95 16.70 -17.47
CA LEU A 255 2.23 17.88 -17.04
C LEU A 255 0.90 17.46 -16.40
N GLY A 256 0.59 18.02 -15.23
CA GLY A 256 -0.69 17.79 -14.57
C GLY A 256 -0.60 17.85 -13.06
N TYR A 257 -1.23 16.88 -12.40
CA TYR A 257 -1.42 16.81 -10.96
C TYR A 257 -0.50 15.74 -10.36
N PHE A 258 0.19 16.09 -9.29
CA PHE A 258 1.14 15.22 -8.57
C PHE A 258 0.76 15.17 -7.09
N ASN A 259 1.15 14.08 -6.41
CA ASN A 259 0.84 13.84 -5.00
C ASN A 259 -0.68 13.84 -4.69
N LEU A 260 -1.47 13.13 -5.52
CA LEU A 260 -2.93 13.03 -5.39
C LEU A 260 -3.40 12.14 -4.21
N ASN A 261 -2.52 11.30 -3.67
CA ASN A 261 -2.81 10.44 -2.53
C ASN A 261 -1.78 10.70 -1.41
N PRO A 262 -1.77 11.88 -0.77
CA PRO A 262 -0.78 12.19 0.24
C PRO A 262 -1.00 11.32 1.49
N ASP A 263 0.10 10.95 2.16
CA ASP A 263 0.06 10.23 3.44
C ASP A 263 -0.60 11.05 4.56
N ASN A 264 -0.69 12.37 4.37
CA ASN A 264 -1.28 13.33 5.29
C ASN A 264 -2.34 14.19 4.59
N PHE A 265 -3.56 14.19 5.14
CA PHE A 265 -4.69 14.97 4.62
C PHE A 265 -4.53 16.51 4.72
N THR A 266 -3.48 17.01 5.39
CA THR A 266 -3.17 18.45 5.38
C THR A 266 -2.32 18.89 4.18
N GLU A 267 -1.82 17.96 3.39
CA GLU A 267 -1.00 18.27 2.22
C GLU A 267 -1.89 18.46 0.98
N TYR A 268 -1.62 19.53 0.23
CA TYR A 268 -2.28 19.78 -1.04
C TYR A 268 -1.49 19.15 -2.20
N PRO A 269 -2.17 18.61 -3.22
CA PRO A 269 -1.53 18.17 -4.45
C PRO A 269 -0.75 19.31 -5.12
N TYR A 270 0.25 18.94 -5.92
CA TYR A 270 0.98 19.89 -6.75
C TYR A 270 0.47 19.86 -8.18
N LEU A 271 0.45 21.04 -8.81
CA LEU A 271 0.18 21.24 -10.22
C LEU A 271 1.49 21.64 -10.89
N GLY A 272 1.79 21.14 -12.08
CA GLY A 272 2.95 21.64 -12.83
C GLY A 272 3.44 20.69 -13.91
N ILE A 273 4.71 20.88 -14.28
CA ILE A 273 5.43 20.05 -15.23
C ILE A 273 6.67 19.44 -14.56
N CYS A 274 7.00 18.21 -14.94
CA CYS A 274 8.17 17.49 -14.46
C CYS A 274 9.00 16.97 -15.63
N LEU A 275 10.30 16.88 -15.41
CA LEU A 275 11.24 16.17 -16.25
C LEU A 275 11.94 15.13 -15.39
N GLU A 276 11.84 13.85 -15.74
CA GLU A 276 12.22 12.74 -14.85
C GLU A 276 13.03 11.66 -15.60
N VAL A 277 14.09 11.17 -14.96
CA VAL A 277 15.07 10.22 -15.52
C VAL A 277 15.28 9.00 -14.62
N SER A 278 15.31 7.82 -15.24
CA SER A 278 15.46 6.52 -14.61
C SER A 278 16.87 6.33 -14.03
N PRO A 279 17.00 5.66 -12.86
CA PRO A 279 18.29 5.31 -12.26
C PRO A 279 19.17 4.44 -13.17
N HIS A 280 18.55 3.70 -14.11
CA HIS A 280 19.25 2.77 -14.99
C HIS A 280 19.55 3.35 -16.38
N PHE A 281 19.23 4.62 -16.61
CA PHE A 281 19.49 5.23 -17.91
C PHE A 281 20.98 5.53 -18.09
N VAL A 282 21.57 5.06 -19.20
CA VAL A 282 22.99 5.27 -19.52
C VAL A 282 23.35 6.76 -19.56
N GLU A 283 22.44 7.60 -20.04
CA GLU A 283 22.64 9.05 -20.16
C GLU A 283 22.23 9.83 -18.90
N ARG A 284 21.83 9.14 -17.81
CA ARG A 284 21.43 9.78 -16.54
C ARG A 284 22.45 10.81 -16.06
N PRO A 285 23.77 10.55 -16.02
CA PRO A 285 24.73 11.54 -15.51
C PRO A 285 24.68 12.89 -16.26
N LYS A 286 24.53 12.87 -17.60
CA LYS A 286 24.43 14.09 -18.41
C LYS A 286 23.14 14.86 -18.15
N ILE A 287 22.03 14.13 -17.97
CA ILE A 287 20.73 14.73 -17.65
C ILE A 287 20.76 15.36 -16.25
N ILE A 288 21.34 14.67 -15.27
CA ILE A 288 21.47 15.17 -13.89
C ILE A 288 22.36 16.43 -13.84
N GLU A 289 23.46 16.46 -14.59
CA GLU A 289 24.31 17.65 -14.73
C GLU A 289 23.51 18.85 -15.29
N SER A 290 22.70 18.61 -16.32
CA SER A 290 21.84 19.64 -16.92
C SER A 290 20.76 20.11 -15.93
N MET A 291 20.14 19.18 -15.18
CA MET A 291 19.20 19.51 -14.11
C MET A 291 19.86 20.36 -13.02
N HIS A 292 21.06 20.01 -12.57
CA HIS A 292 21.81 20.82 -11.59
C HIS A 292 22.09 22.23 -12.10
N LYS A 293 22.45 22.38 -13.37
CA LYS A 293 22.63 23.70 -13.99
C LYS A 293 21.35 24.54 -13.88
N VAL A 294 20.21 23.99 -14.31
CA VAL A 294 18.91 24.68 -14.24
C VAL A 294 18.54 25.07 -12.81
N ILE A 295 18.73 24.18 -11.84
CA ILE A 295 18.48 24.48 -10.43
C ILE A 295 19.39 25.59 -9.91
N ASN A 296 20.68 25.58 -10.26
CA ASN A 296 21.62 26.59 -9.82
C ASN A 296 21.33 27.97 -10.44
N ASP A 297 20.91 28.00 -11.70
CA ASP A 297 20.56 29.23 -12.42
C ASP A 297 19.19 29.79 -11.95
N GLN A 298 18.26 28.92 -11.54
CA GLN A 298 16.89 29.28 -11.17
C GLN A 298 16.37 28.56 -9.89
N PRO A 299 17.03 28.75 -8.73
CA PRO A 299 16.81 27.92 -7.53
C PRO A 299 15.43 28.10 -6.87
N ASN A 300 14.77 29.23 -7.11
CA ASN A 300 13.45 29.52 -6.55
C ASN A 300 12.29 29.15 -7.49
N ILE A 301 12.61 28.65 -8.68
CA ILE A 301 11.64 28.38 -9.75
C ILE A 301 11.48 26.87 -9.92
N TRP A 302 12.59 26.16 -9.97
CA TRP A 302 12.61 24.71 -10.18
C TRP A 302 12.90 23.98 -8.87
N THR A 303 12.14 22.93 -8.59
CA THR A 303 12.31 22.08 -7.41
C THR A 303 13.01 20.77 -7.80
N PRO A 304 14.18 20.44 -7.23
CA PRO A 304 14.83 19.15 -7.47
C PRO A 304 14.20 18.02 -6.65
N GLU A 305 14.29 16.80 -7.16
CA GLU A 305 13.90 15.58 -6.47
C GLU A 305 14.93 14.47 -6.73
N ASN A 306 15.50 13.91 -5.66
CA ASN A 306 16.39 12.74 -5.67
C ASN A 306 17.56 12.78 -6.66
N LEU A 307 18.11 13.96 -6.98
CA LEU A 307 19.19 14.09 -7.97
C LEU A 307 20.46 13.27 -7.61
N THR A 308 20.72 13.10 -6.31
CA THR A 308 21.90 12.41 -5.77
C THR A 308 21.60 11.05 -5.14
N ILE A 309 20.35 10.61 -5.12
CA ILE A 309 19.93 9.38 -4.44
C ILE A 309 19.80 8.26 -5.47
N LEU A 310 20.52 7.16 -5.27
CA LEU A 310 20.39 5.92 -6.04
C LEU A 310 19.83 4.82 -5.14
N PRO A 311 18.98 3.92 -5.66
CA PRO A 311 18.56 3.77 -7.06
C PRO A 311 17.27 4.54 -7.40
N ASP A 312 17.02 5.70 -6.81
CA ASP A 312 15.78 6.43 -7.04
C ASP A 312 15.77 7.14 -8.41
N TRP A 313 14.56 7.35 -8.93
CA TRP A 313 14.34 8.25 -10.06
C TRP A 313 14.68 9.68 -9.66
N SER A 314 15.15 10.46 -10.62
CA SER A 314 15.56 11.84 -10.39
C SER A 314 14.76 12.77 -11.27
N ALA A 315 14.34 13.90 -10.71
CA ALA A 315 13.48 14.83 -11.42
C ALA A 315 13.74 16.29 -11.05
N ILE A 316 13.31 17.18 -11.94
CA ILE A 316 13.08 18.59 -11.64
C ILE A 316 11.62 18.95 -11.95
N PHE A 317 11.06 19.85 -11.15
CA PHE A 317 9.68 20.29 -11.28
C PHE A 317 9.58 21.80 -11.37
N TYR A 318 8.75 22.28 -12.28
CA TYR A 318 8.17 23.62 -12.20
C TYR A 318 6.72 23.43 -11.75
N ARG A 319 6.46 23.70 -10.47
CA ARG A 319 5.19 23.34 -9.82
C ARG A 319 4.73 24.35 -8.79
N LYS A 320 3.42 24.33 -8.51
CA LYS A 320 2.75 25.10 -7.47
C LYS A 320 1.80 24.22 -6.67
N SER A 321 1.55 24.58 -5.43
CA SER A 321 0.53 23.89 -4.64
C SER A 321 -0.86 24.20 -5.19
N LEU A 322 -1.75 23.21 -5.25
CA LEU A 322 -3.17 23.43 -5.56
C LEU A 322 -3.80 24.46 -4.61
N GLN A 323 -3.28 24.59 -3.39
CA GLN A 323 -3.69 25.60 -2.41
C GLN A 323 -3.65 27.03 -2.97
N GLU A 324 -2.64 27.35 -3.79
CA GLU A 324 -2.47 28.70 -4.38
C GLU A 324 -3.61 29.08 -5.34
N PHE A 325 -4.34 28.08 -5.85
CA PHE A 325 -5.44 28.29 -6.79
C PHE A 325 -6.80 28.37 -6.08
N LEU A 326 -6.89 28.02 -4.80
CA LEU A 326 -8.19 27.90 -4.11
C LEU A 326 -8.93 29.22 -3.97
N SER A 327 -8.21 30.34 -3.89
CA SER A 327 -8.79 31.69 -3.81
C SER A 327 -9.18 32.28 -5.17
N GLN A 328 -8.85 31.59 -6.28
CA GLN A 328 -9.15 32.09 -7.63
C GLN A 328 -10.64 31.92 -7.94
N GLU A 329 -11.28 32.98 -8.44
CA GLU A 329 -12.70 32.96 -8.82
C GLU A 329 -12.98 31.91 -9.90
N ASN A 330 -12.10 31.82 -10.91
CA ASN A 330 -12.13 30.79 -11.94
C ASN A 330 -10.87 29.92 -11.87
N GLN A 331 -10.90 28.93 -10.98
CA GLN A 331 -9.81 27.99 -10.77
C GLN A 331 -9.43 27.24 -12.05
N LEU A 332 -10.41 26.86 -12.88
CA LEU A 332 -10.18 26.14 -14.13
C LEU A 332 -9.33 26.95 -15.10
N SER A 333 -9.63 28.24 -15.27
CA SER A 333 -8.82 29.14 -16.12
C SER A 333 -7.43 29.33 -15.53
N ALA A 334 -7.33 29.63 -14.23
CA ALA A 334 -6.06 29.88 -13.57
C ALA A 334 -5.10 28.69 -13.65
N ILE A 335 -5.62 27.46 -13.52
CA ILE A 335 -4.80 26.24 -13.65
C ILE A 335 -4.37 26.02 -15.10
N LYS A 336 -5.24 26.24 -16.09
CA LYS A 336 -4.88 26.17 -17.51
C LYS A 336 -3.74 27.13 -17.87
N ASP A 337 -3.88 28.39 -17.45
CA ASP A 337 -2.87 29.43 -17.71
C ASP A 337 -1.53 29.05 -17.06
N PHE A 338 -1.58 28.48 -15.86
CA PHE A 338 -0.39 27.97 -15.20
C PHE A 338 0.25 26.78 -15.92
N PHE A 339 -0.54 25.85 -16.47
CA PHE A 339 -0.01 24.75 -17.28
C PHE A 339 0.64 25.24 -18.58
N LEU A 340 0.02 26.19 -19.28
CA LEU A 340 0.61 26.83 -20.46
C LEU A 340 1.93 27.53 -20.12
N LYS A 341 1.97 28.25 -18.99
CA LYS A 341 3.22 28.83 -18.47
C LYS A 341 4.26 27.74 -18.19
N SER A 342 3.88 26.66 -17.51
CA SER A 342 4.79 25.56 -17.16
C SER A 342 5.44 24.93 -18.40
N ILE A 343 4.66 24.74 -19.48
CA ILE A 343 5.18 24.27 -20.78
C ILE A 343 6.24 25.24 -21.32
N ASN A 344 5.96 26.54 -21.30
CA ASN A 344 6.90 27.55 -21.79
C ASN A 344 8.19 27.61 -20.95
N GLU A 345 8.09 27.48 -19.64
CA GLU A 345 9.27 27.45 -18.77
C GLU A 345 10.16 26.24 -19.06
N LEU A 346 9.56 25.06 -19.26
CA LEU A 346 10.34 23.89 -19.65
C LEU A 346 10.95 24.05 -21.06
N LYS A 347 10.24 24.66 -22.01
CA LYS A 347 10.79 25.00 -23.34
C LYS A 347 12.02 25.90 -23.23
N ASN A 348 11.98 26.90 -22.35
CA ASN A 348 13.04 27.87 -22.20
C ASN A 348 14.35 27.24 -21.72
N ILE A 349 14.29 26.18 -20.92
CA ILE A 349 15.48 25.46 -20.43
C ILE A 349 15.91 24.31 -21.36
N GLN A 350 15.17 23.99 -22.42
CA GLN A 350 15.57 22.92 -23.36
C GLN A 350 16.99 23.06 -23.91
N PRO A 351 17.47 24.27 -24.27
CA PRO A 351 18.84 24.46 -24.77
C PRO A 351 19.93 24.07 -23.78
N ASP A 352 19.61 24.01 -22.47
CA ASP A 352 20.56 23.59 -21.43
C ASP A 352 20.76 22.07 -21.38
N PHE A 353 19.90 21.31 -22.06
CA PHE A 353 20.00 19.85 -22.11
C PHE A 353 20.53 19.42 -23.48
N ASN A 354 21.67 18.75 -23.47
CA ASN A 354 22.24 18.13 -24.65
C ASN A 354 21.57 16.76 -24.95
N PHE A 355 20.25 16.78 -25.18
CA PHE A 355 19.44 15.58 -25.45
C PHE A 355 18.34 15.88 -26.50
N PRO A 356 17.96 14.91 -27.36
CA PRO A 356 16.84 15.10 -28.29
C PRO A 356 15.48 15.19 -27.59
N TRP A 357 14.84 16.35 -27.66
CA TRP A 357 13.56 16.68 -27.01
C TRP A 357 12.30 16.24 -27.76
N LYS A 358 12.43 15.59 -28.93
CA LYS A 358 11.27 15.11 -29.69
C LYS A 358 10.89 13.72 -29.20
N GLY A 359 9.73 13.59 -28.57
CA GLY A 359 9.20 12.29 -28.16
C GLY A 359 9.07 11.33 -29.33
N VAL A 360 9.17 10.03 -29.05
CA VAL A 360 8.95 8.99 -30.06
C VAL A 360 7.48 9.03 -30.48
N SER A 361 7.18 9.37 -31.73
CA SER A 361 5.82 9.36 -32.27
C SER A 361 5.22 7.96 -32.13
N ILE A 362 4.16 7.82 -31.35
CA ILE A 362 3.33 6.60 -31.32
C ILE A 362 2.38 6.68 -32.52
N GLU A 363 2.91 6.61 -33.73
CA GLU A 363 2.12 6.34 -34.94
C GLU A 363 2.54 4.97 -35.45
N THR A 364 1.92 3.92 -34.90
CA THR A 364 1.70 2.53 -35.41
C THR A 364 1.76 1.50 -34.27
N VAL A 365 0.70 1.42 -33.44
CA VAL A 365 0.30 0.15 -32.79
C VAL A 365 -1.23 0.08 -32.77
N THR A 366 -1.82 0.02 -33.95
CA THR A 366 -3.16 -0.52 -34.16
C THR A 366 -3.06 -1.42 -35.39
N GLU A 367 -3.57 -2.64 -35.27
CA GLU A 367 -3.50 -3.75 -36.23
C GLU A 367 -2.25 -4.64 -36.20
N VAL A 368 -2.00 -5.34 -35.09
CA VAL A 368 -1.92 -6.83 -35.06
C VAL A 368 -2.19 -7.23 -33.60
N ASP A 369 -3.38 -7.80 -33.36
CA ASP A 369 -3.75 -8.73 -32.27
C ASP A 369 -5.28 -8.69 -32.09
N LYS A 370 -5.99 -8.95 -33.19
CA LYS A 370 -7.26 -9.66 -33.14
C LYS A 370 -6.95 -11.11 -33.43
N GLU A 371 -7.02 -11.94 -32.38
CA GLU A 371 -7.45 -13.36 -32.37
C GLU A 371 -6.67 -14.16 -31.30
N LYS A 372 -7.29 -14.29 -30.12
CA LYS A 372 -7.71 -15.58 -29.53
C LYS A 372 -8.20 -15.35 -28.10
N ASP A 373 -9.46 -14.96 -27.97
CA ASP A 373 -10.21 -15.27 -26.74
C ASP A 373 -10.82 -16.68 -26.92
N PRO A 374 -10.53 -17.64 -26.02
CA PRO A 374 -11.29 -18.87 -25.95
C PRO A 374 -12.63 -18.59 -25.26
N ASP A 375 -13.66 -18.68 -26.09
CA ASP A 375 -15.06 -18.93 -25.79
C ASP A 375 -15.32 -19.58 -24.41
N THR A 376 -15.98 -18.85 -23.50
CA THR A 376 -16.83 -19.42 -22.44
C THR A 376 -17.98 -18.48 -22.14
N SER A 377 -19.03 -18.58 -22.96
CA SER A 377 -20.35 -18.04 -22.63
C SER A 377 -20.92 -18.74 -21.38
N PRO A 378 -21.60 -18.02 -20.45
CA PRO A 378 -22.25 -18.64 -19.30
C PRO A 378 -23.56 -19.35 -19.71
N PRO A 379 -23.91 -20.51 -19.13
CA PRO A 379 -25.14 -21.19 -19.50
C PRO A 379 -26.35 -20.49 -18.86
N SER A 380 -27.32 -20.21 -19.73
CA SER A 380 -28.65 -19.70 -19.43
C SER A 380 -29.43 -20.65 -18.51
N ILE A 381 -29.86 -20.12 -17.37
CA ILE A 381 -30.84 -20.77 -16.49
C ILE A 381 -32.19 -20.78 -17.23
N THR A 382 -32.74 -21.97 -17.47
CA THR A 382 -34.15 -22.14 -17.85
C THR A 382 -34.87 -22.88 -16.73
N GLN A 383 -35.98 -22.32 -16.30
CA GLN A 383 -36.91 -22.86 -15.30
C GLN A 383 -37.48 -24.22 -15.74
N LEU A 384 -37.47 -25.19 -14.82
CA LEU A 384 -38.61 -25.98 -14.35
C LEU A 384 -38.22 -26.82 -13.13
#